data_AF-A0A256IN95-F1
#
_entry.id   AF-A0A256IN95-F1
#
_cell.length_a   1.000
_cell.length_b   1.000
_cell.length_c   1.000
_cell.angle_alpha   90.00
_cell.angle_beta   90.00
_cell.angle_gamma   90.00
#
_symmetry.space_group_name_H-M   'P 1'
#
loop_
_entity.id
_entity.type
_entity.pdbx_description
1 polymer ?
#
loop_
_entity_poly.entity_id
_entity_poly.type
_entity_poly.pdbx_seq_one_letter_code
_entity_poly.pdbx_strand_id
1 'polypeptide(L)'
;MGLLAAVGVGFATAVRVLYNAPFEPAGFASELVPVTGTLAALASGVALAGVALSSDRSAVRVGLLFAGVFGVLATISGAATVAAAVAIPIGAAVAFARALGPPSTYFELRRAVLALAFALAAGLSLAATAGIAGPAVRSAGSVVFLGGVTLLAVRAEGDPVALVAGATAFAGVVLASAAAPYVTGSALLVGFAIVGSPHLLAATAAFGGVAAAVAGLREGDARLAIGAVLLVLAGVPATPGAATAVCLGAALATLDAEELSGGRGAPDSAGPTTEKGVSAR
;
A
#
# COMPACT_ATOMS: atom_id res chain seq x y z
N MET A 1 -15.08 -3.82 -3.30
CA MET A 1 -14.36 -3.71 -2.01
C MET A 1 -13.21 -2.71 -2.05
N GLY A 2 -12.26 -2.81 -3.00
CA GLY A 2 -11.16 -1.83 -3.12
C GLY A 2 -11.61 -0.37 -3.23
N LEU A 3 -12.64 -0.07 -4.04
CA LEU A 3 -13.19 1.29 -4.16
C LEU A 3 -13.75 1.82 -2.82
N LEU A 4 -14.44 0.99 -2.05
CA LEU A 4 -14.98 1.38 -0.74
C LEU A 4 -13.85 1.68 0.25
N ALA A 5 -12.79 0.88 0.24
CA ALA A 5 -11.59 1.17 1.02
C ALA A 5 -10.95 2.48 0.56
N ALA A 6 -10.85 2.75 -0.75
CA ALA A 6 -10.30 3.98 -1.29
C ALA A 6 -11.09 5.22 -0.84
N VAL A 7 -12.42 5.15 -0.92
CA VAL A 7 -13.32 6.21 -0.44
C VAL A 7 -13.18 6.42 1.07
N GLY A 8 -13.17 5.34 1.85
CA GLY A 8 -13.02 5.41 3.31
C GLY A 8 -11.68 6.01 3.74
N VAL A 9 -10.58 5.56 3.13
CA VAL A 9 -9.23 6.10 3.38
C VAL A 9 -9.13 7.55 2.94
N GLY A 10 -9.65 7.89 1.76
CA GLY A 10 -9.68 9.28 1.28
C GLY A 10 -10.46 10.21 2.20
N PHE A 11 -11.62 9.77 2.69
CA PHE A 11 -12.42 10.52 3.64
C PHE A 11 -11.67 10.72 4.98
N ALA A 12 -11.07 9.66 5.52
CA ALA A 12 -10.28 9.74 6.75
C ALA A 12 -9.07 10.69 6.61
N THR A 13 -8.36 10.63 5.48
CA THR A 13 -7.26 11.54 5.18
C THR A 13 -7.73 12.99 5.05
N ALA A 14 -8.85 13.23 4.36
CA ALA A 14 -9.44 14.57 4.24
C ALA A 14 -9.84 15.14 5.62
N VAL A 15 -10.48 14.33 6.46
CA VAL A 15 -10.86 14.72 7.83
C VAL A 15 -9.62 15.06 8.66
N ARG A 16 -8.53 14.30 8.56
CA ARG A 16 -7.27 14.60 9.26
C ARG A 16 -6.65 15.91 8.80
N VAL A 17 -6.58 16.14 7.48
CA VAL A 17 -6.02 17.38 6.92
C VAL A 17 -6.86 18.58 7.35
N LEU A 18 -8.19 18.47 7.26
CA LEU A 18 -9.10 19.55 7.62
C LEU A 18 -9.08 19.86 9.11
N TYR A 19 -9.01 18.84 9.98
CA TYR A 19 -8.90 19.02 11.42
C TYR A 19 -7.59 19.70 11.84
N ASN A 20 -6.54 19.59 11.02
CA ASN A 20 -5.23 20.20 11.29
C ASN A 20 -4.96 21.42 10.42
N ALA A 21 -5.97 21.93 9.71
CA ALA A 21 -5.85 23.16 8.96
C ALA A 21 -5.74 24.34 9.95
N PRO A 22 -4.91 25.37 9.65
CA PRO A 22 -4.68 26.50 10.55
C PRO A 22 -5.87 27.47 10.68
N PHE A 23 -7.00 27.18 10.02
CA PHE A 23 -8.22 27.96 10.11
C PHE A 23 -9.05 27.43 11.28
N GLU A 24 -9.59 28.31 12.14
CA GLU A 24 -10.51 27.92 13.22
C GLU A 24 -11.64 27.05 12.63
N PRO A 25 -11.65 25.73 12.90
CA PRO A 25 -12.67 24.88 12.34
C PRO A 25 -13.92 25.12 13.16
N ALA A 26 -14.80 25.99 12.66
CA ALA A 26 -16.11 26.20 13.25
C ALA A 26 -16.87 24.85 13.29
N GLY A 27 -16.83 24.16 14.43
CA GLY A 27 -17.69 23.02 14.76
C GLY A 27 -17.22 21.60 14.41
N PHE A 28 -15.95 21.33 14.11
CA PHE A 28 -15.51 19.94 13.89
C PHE A 28 -15.42 19.13 15.19
N ALA A 29 -16.24 18.09 15.31
CA ALA A 29 -16.17 17.15 16.43
C ALA A 29 -14.84 16.38 16.40
N SER A 30 -14.05 16.49 17.47
CA SER A 30 -12.76 15.82 17.64
C SER A 30 -12.85 14.29 17.54
N GLU A 31 -14.03 13.73 17.84
CA GLU A 31 -14.33 12.30 17.73
C GLU A 31 -14.34 11.77 16.28
N LEU A 32 -14.47 12.63 15.27
CA LEU A 32 -14.52 12.20 13.86
C LEU A 32 -13.20 11.61 13.38
N VAL A 33 -12.07 12.12 13.86
CA VAL A 33 -10.73 11.66 13.45
C VAL A 33 -10.48 10.19 13.80
N PRO A 34 -10.66 9.74 15.07
CA PRO A 34 -10.49 8.33 15.40
C PRO A 34 -11.55 7.45 14.73
N VAL A 35 -12.82 7.88 14.69
CA VAL A 35 -13.91 7.08 14.08
C VAL A 35 -13.67 6.80 12.60
N THR A 36 -13.33 7.84 11.82
CA THR A 36 -13.05 7.69 10.38
C THR A 36 -11.79 6.86 10.14
N GLY A 37 -10.77 7.01 10.98
CA GLY A 37 -9.57 6.17 10.94
C GLY A 37 -9.88 4.69 11.16
N THR A 38 -10.70 4.36 12.16
CA THR A 38 -11.11 2.98 12.45
C THR A 38 -11.98 2.41 11.33
N LEU A 39 -12.92 3.19 10.79
CA LEU A 39 -13.74 2.74 9.66
C LEU A 39 -12.90 2.49 8.40
N ALA A 40 -11.94 3.35 8.09
CA ALA A 40 -11.02 3.17 6.97
C ALA A 40 -10.15 1.92 7.15
N ALA A 41 -9.66 1.67 8.38
CA ALA A 41 -8.90 0.47 8.71
C ALA A 41 -9.73 -0.81 8.58
N LEU A 42 -10.97 -0.80 9.08
CA LEU A 42 -11.91 -1.91 8.93
C LEU A 42 -12.23 -2.20 7.45
N ALA A 43 -12.54 -1.15 6.67
CA ALA A 43 -12.81 -1.29 5.25
C ALA A 43 -11.61 -1.86 4.49
N SER A 44 -10.40 -1.39 4.80
CA SER A 44 -9.15 -1.89 4.22
C SER A 44 -8.87 -3.34 4.61
N GLY A 45 -9.06 -3.69 5.88
CA GLY A 45 -8.90 -5.06 6.39
C GLY A 45 -9.88 -6.04 5.76
N VAL A 46 -11.16 -5.68 5.66
CA VAL A 46 -12.19 -6.50 4.99
C VAL A 46 -11.90 -6.65 3.51
N ALA A 47 -11.49 -5.56 2.83
CA ALA A 47 -11.12 -5.63 1.42
C ALA A 47 -9.89 -6.53 1.21
N LEU A 48 -8.88 -6.44 2.06
CA LEU A 48 -7.68 -7.28 2.00
C LEU A 48 -8.01 -8.75 2.28
N ALA A 49 -8.90 -9.03 3.24
CA ALA A 49 -9.41 -10.37 3.48
C ALA A 49 -10.19 -10.91 2.26
N GLY A 50 -11.00 -10.08 1.60
CA GLY A 50 -11.66 -10.45 0.35
C GLY A 50 -10.68 -10.82 -0.76
N VAL A 51 -9.61 -10.04 -0.95
CA VAL A 51 -8.53 -10.35 -1.89
C VAL A 51 -7.83 -11.65 -1.50
N ALA A 52 -7.53 -11.83 -0.22
CA ALA A 52 -6.89 -13.04 0.29
C ALA A 52 -7.72 -14.30 0.03
N LEU A 53 -9.03 -14.24 0.31
CA LEU A 53 -9.96 -15.35 0.11
C LEU A 53 -10.18 -15.68 -1.36
N SER A 54 -9.99 -14.71 -2.26
CA SER A 54 -10.04 -14.94 -3.71
C SER A 54 -8.76 -15.58 -4.29
N SER A 55 -7.70 -15.71 -3.50
CA SER A 55 -6.44 -16.32 -3.94
C SER A 55 -6.46 -17.82 -3.71
N ASP A 56 -6.12 -18.61 -4.74
CA ASP A 56 -6.03 -20.08 -4.64
C ASP A 56 -4.74 -20.54 -3.93
N ARG A 57 -3.71 -19.68 -3.91
CA ARG A 57 -2.44 -19.97 -3.24
C ARG A 57 -2.56 -19.77 -1.73
N SER A 58 -2.44 -20.85 -0.95
CA SER A 58 -2.52 -20.83 0.51
C SER A 58 -1.57 -19.83 1.16
N ALA A 59 -0.33 -19.71 0.66
CA ALA A 59 0.66 -18.79 1.24
C ALA A 59 0.27 -17.31 1.06
N VAL A 60 -0.26 -16.94 -0.11
CA VAL A 60 -0.74 -15.57 -0.41
C VAL A 60 -1.96 -15.27 0.46
N ARG A 61 -2.91 -16.20 0.52
CA ARG A 61 -4.11 -16.11 1.36
C ARG A 61 -3.75 -15.87 2.82
N VAL A 62 -2.86 -16.68 3.39
CA VAL A 62 -2.44 -16.55 4.79
C VAL A 62 -1.71 -15.22 5.01
N GLY A 63 -0.76 -14.85 4.14
CA GLY A 63 -0.01 -13.60 4.31
C GLY A 63 -0.89 -12.34 4.28
N LEU A 64 -1.84 -12.26 3.35
CA LEU A 64 -2.78 -11.14 3.26
C LEU A 64 -3.81 -11.15 4.39
N LEU A 65 -4.29 -12.32 4.84
CA LEU A 65 -5.16 -12.42 6.02
C LEU A 65 -4.44 -11.96 7.29
N PHE A 66 -3.18 -12.35 7.48
CA PHE A 66 -2.38 -11.88 8.61
C PHE A 66 -2.28 -10.36 8.61
N ALA A 67 -1.92 -9.75 7.47
CA ALA A 67 -1.85 -8.29 7.36
C ALA A 67 -3.20 -7.63 7.67
N GLY A 68 -4.30 -8.15 7.11
CA GLY A 68 -5.64 -7.57 7.29
C GLY A 68 -6.15 -7.67 8.73
N VAL A 69 -6.05 -8.86 9.32
CA VAL A 69 -6.54 -9.14 10.68
C VAL A 69 -5.73 -8.38 11.72
N PHE A 70 -4.39 -8.44 11.67
CA PHE A 70 -3.56 -7.76 12.67
C PHE A 70 -3.63 -6.23 12.53
N GLY A 71 -3.81 -5.70 11.32
CA GLY A 71 -4.05 -4.28 11.16
C GLY A 71 -5.35 -3.82 11.80
N VAL A 72 -6.45 -4.55 11.59
CA VAL A 72 -7.73 -4.26 12.26
C VAL A 72 -7.59 -4.41 13.78
N LEU A 73 -7.01 -5.50 14.27
CA LEU A 73 -6.83 -5.72 15.71
C LEU A 73 -6.01 -4.61 16.37
N ALA A 74 -4.91 -4.19 15.74
CA ALA A 74 -4.07 -3.11 16.28
C ALA A 74 -4.71 -1.73 16.18
N THR A 75 -5.74 -1.53 15.34
CA THR A 75 -6.53 -0.29 15.38
C THR A 75 -7.52 -0.22 16.54
N ILE A 76 -7.95 -1.37 17.08
CA ILE A 76 -8.93 -1.44 18.17
C ILE A 76 -8.24 -1.68 19.51
N SER A 77 -7.11 -2.38 19.52
CA SER A 77 -6.35 -2.75 20.71
C SER A 77 -4.88 -2.39 20.58
N GLY A 78 -4.42 -1.46 21.42
CA GLY A 78 -3.01 -1.07 21.49
C GLY A 78 -2.08 -2.23 21.86
N ALA A 79 -2.58 -3.27 22.54
CA ALA A 79 -1.80 -4.47 22.88
C ALA A 79 -1.34 -5.25 21.63
N ALA A 80 -2.06 -5.12 20.51
CA ALA A 80 -1.72 -5.78 19.26
C ALA A 80 -0.72 -4.98 18.40
N THR A 81 -0.29 -3.78 18.82
CA THR A 81 0.57 -2.89 18.01
C THR A 81 1.91 -3.54 17.64
N VAL A 82 2.58 -4.17 18.61
CA VAL A 82 3.86 -4.86 18.38
C VAL A 82 3.67 -6.06 17.46
N ALA A 83 2.62 -6.84 17.68
CA ALA A 83 2.29 -7.98 16.83
C ALA A 83 1.99 -7.54 15.39
N ALA A 84 1.24 -6.45 15.21
CA ALA A 84 0.93 -5.89 13.90
C ALA A 84 2.16 -5.33 13.18
N ALA A 85 3.09 -4.71 13.92
CA ALA A 85 4.35 -4.21 13.37
C ALA A 85 5.22 -5.32 12.75
N VAL A 86 5.02 -6.58 13.16
CA VAL A 86 5.69 -7.75 12.60
C VAL A 86 4.81 -8.48 11.59
N ALA A 87 3.56 -8.75 11.94
CA ALA A 87 2.63 -9.54 11.14
C ALA A 87 2.28 -8.89 9.80
N ILE A 88 2.07 -7.58 9.76
CA ILE A 88 1.71 -6.86 8.53
C ILE A 88 2.83 -6.92 7.49
N PRO A 89 4.07 -6.44 7.78
CA PRO A 89 5.12 -6.43 6.78
C PRO A 89 5.56 -7.84 6.38
N ILE A 90 5.67 -8.77 7.33
CA ILE A 90 6.06 -10.16 7.01
C ILE A 90 4.95 -10.85 6.21
N GLY A 91 3.69 -10.71 6.62
CA GLY A 91 2.55 -11.28 5.90
C GLY A 91 2.45 -10.74 4.47
N ALA A 92 2.58 -9.42 4.30
CA ALA A 92 2.59 -8.79 2.99
C ALA A 92 3.80 -9.22 2.15
N ALA A 93 5.01 -9.23 2.71
CA ALA A 93 6.23 -9.63 1.99
C ALA A 93 6.15 -11.09 1.53
N VAL A 94 5.71 -12.00 2.39
CA VAL A 94 5.52 -13.41 2.04
C VAL A 94 4.44 -13.56 0.96
N ALA A 95 3.32 -12.85 1.10
CA ALA A 95 2.26 -12.87 0.09
C ALA A 95 2.78 -12.38 -1.28
N PHE A 96 3.48 -11.26 -1.32
CA PHE A 96 4.03 -10.71 -2.57
C PHE A 96 5.11 -11.60 -3.18
N ALA A 97 6.05 -12.10 -2.38
CA ALA A 97 7.09 -13.01 -2.85
C ALA A 97 6.51 -14.31 -3.44
N ARG A 98 5.43 -14.83 -2.84
CA ARG A 98 4.77 -16.07 -3.29
C ARG A 98 3.80 -15.86 -4.44
N ALA A 99 3.21 -14.68 -4.58
CA ALA A 99 2.36 -14.35 -5.71
C ALA A 99 3.20 -14.13 -6.98
N LEU A 100 4.29 -13.36 -6.86
CA LEU A 100 5.13 -12.95 -7.99
C LEU A 100 6.15 -14.01 -8.42
N GLY A 101 6.60 -14.86 -7.48
CA GLY A 101 7.59 -15.91 -7.78
C GLY A 101 8.98 -15.36 -8.15
N PRO A 102 9.89 -16.23 -8.61
CA PRO A 102 11.20 -15.81 -9.07
C PRO A 102 11.07 -15.03 -10.39
N PRO A 103 11.59 -13.79 -10.48
CA PRO A 103 11.46 -12.98 -11.68
C PRO A 103 12.30 -13.57 -12.82
N SER A 104 11.67 -13.77 -13.97
CA SER A 104 12.31 -14.20 -15.21
C SER A 104 12.59 -13.03 -16.15
N THR A 105 11.82 -11.94 -16.01
CA THR A 105 11.95 -10.72 -16.82
C THR A 105 12.27 -9.49 -15.95
N TYR A 106 12.81 -8.46 -16.59
CA TYR A 106 13.07 -7.18 -15.94
C TYR A 106 11.81 -6.51 -15.41
N PHE A 107 10.68 -6.68 -16.11
CA PHE A 107 9.38 -6.15 -15.70
C PHE A 107 8.87 -6.84 -14.41
N GLU A 108 8.96 -8.17 -14.36
CA GLU A 108 8.62 -8.95 -13.15
C GLU A 108 9.50 -8.56 -11.96
N LEU A 109 10.80 -8.36 -12.19
CA LEU A 109 11.72 -7.89 -11.14
C LEU A 109 11.30 -6.52 -10.60
N ARG A 110 11.01 -5.55 -11.48
CA ARG A 110 10.55 -4.21 -11.07
C ARG A 110 9.29 -4.29 -10.20
N ARG A 111 8.32 -5.11 -10.62
CA ARG A 111 7.06 -5.34 -9.90
C ARG A 111 7.29 -5.97 -8.53
N ALA A 112 8.18 -6.96 -8.43
CA ALA A 112 8.56 -7.57 -7.16
C ALA A 112 9.24 -6.58 -6.21
N VAL A 113 10.17 -5.77 -6.74
CA VAL A 113 10.84 -4.72 -5.97
C VAL A 113 9.82 -3.71 -5.45
N LEU A 114 8.87 -3.27 -6.28
CA LEU A 114 7.79 -2.36 -5.87
C LEU A 114 6.95 -2.95 -4.72
N ALA A 115 6.45 -4.17 -4.89
CA ALA A 115 5.61 -4.82 -3.88
C ALA A 115 6.35 -5.00 -2.54
N LEU A 116 7.60 -5.47 -2.60
CA LEU A 116 8.44 -5.66 -1.41
C LEU A 116 8.86 -4.33 -0.77
N ALA A 117 9.05 -3.27 -1.56
CA ALA A 117 9.33 -1.93 -1.02
C ALA A 117 8.16 -1.42 -0.16
N PHE A 118 6.91 -1.65 -0.54
CA PHE A 118 5.76 -1.28 0.28
C PHE A 118 5.69 -2.08 1.59
N ALA A 119 5.97 -3.39 1.54
CA ALA A 119 6.06 -4.21 2.74
C ALA A 119 7.19 -3.75 3.68
N LEU A 120 8.36 -3.42 3.11
CA LEU A 120 9.49 -2.87 3.84
C LEU A 120 9.15 -1.51 4.48
N ALA A 121 8.54 -0.60 3.71
CA ALA A 121 8.11 0.70 4.21
C ALA A 121 7.13 0.58 5.38
N ALA A 122 6.16 -0.34 5.28
CA ALA A 122 5.24 -0.66 6.38
C ALA A 122 6.00 -1.17 7.61
N GLY A 123 6.95 -2.08 7.44
CA GLY A 123 7.74 -2.62 8.55
C GLY A 123 8.59 -1.56 9.25
N LEU A 124 9.33 -0.74 8.50
CA LEU A 124 10.15 0.34 9.05
C LEU A 124 9.28 1.37 9.78
N SER A 125 8.16 1.76 9.17
CA SER A 125 7.25 2.76 9.74
C SER A 125 6.58 2.23 11.02
N LEU A 126 6.03 1.01 10.99
CA LEU A 126 5.36 0.41 12.13
C LEU A 126 6.32 0.11 13.27
N ALA A 127 7.52 -0.42 12.98
CA ALA A 127 8.54 -0.69 14.00
C ALA A 127 8.96 0.59 14.73
N ALA A 128 9.11 1.70 14.00
CA ALA A 128 9.39 2.99 14.62
C ALA A 128 8.21 3.48 15.48
N THR A 129 6.96 3.33 15.02
CA THR A 129 5.78 3.74 15.81
C THR A 129 5.49 2.86 17.02
N ALA A 130 5.87 1.58 16.97
CA ALA A 130 5.78 0.66 18.08
C ALA A 130 6.89 0.88 19.13
N GLY A 131 7.81 1.83 18.91
CA GLY A 131 8.95 2.08 19.79
C GLY A 131 10.07 1.04 19.71
N ILE A 132 10.02 0.15 18.70
CA ILE A 132 11.06 -0.87 18.46
C ILE A 132 12.30 -0.24 17.82
N ALA A 133 12.10 0.81 17.03
CA ALA A 133 13.16 1.49 16.27
C ALA A 133 13.12 3.02 16.44
N GLY A 134 14.26 3.67 16.19
CA GLY A 134 14.41 5.12 16.37
C GLY A 134 13.84 5.97 15.22
N PRO A 135 13.87 7.32 15.35
CA PRO A 135 13.31 8.26 14.37
C PRO A 135 13.90 8.14 12.96
N ALA A 136 15.17 7.78 12.84
CA ALA A 136 15.83 7.56 11.54
C ALA A 136 15.20 6.41 10.74
N VAL A 137 14.65 5.41 11.42
CA VAL A 137 13.95 4.29 10.77
C VAL A 137 12.60 4.75 10.22
N ARG A 138 11.93 5.69 10.91
CA ARG A 138 10.68 6.30 10.43
C ARG A 138 10.89 7.12 9.17
N SER A 139 11.96 7.92 9.11
CA SER A 139 12.28 8.69 7.89
C SER A 139 12.69 7.77 6.74
N ALA A 140 13.47 6.72 7.02
CA ALA A 140 13.77 5.68 6.02
C ALA A 140 12.50 5.03 5.46
N GLY A 141 11.56 4.63 6.33
CA GLY A 141 10.27 4.09 5.91
C GLY A 141 9.47 5.04 5.02
N SER A 142 9.48 6.34 5.34
CA SER A 142 8.84 7.39 4.53
C SER A 142 9.49 7.50 3.14
N VAL A 143 10.82 7.50 3.07
CA VAL A 143 11.56 7.57 1.80
C VAL A 143 11.31 6.34 0.94
N VAL A 144 11.35 5.14 1.53
CA VAL A 144 11.06 3.88 0.82
C VAL A 144 9.62 3.89 0.28
N PHE A 145 8.67 4.35 1.08
CA PHE A 145 7.27 4.48 0.64
C PHE A 145 7.13 5.42 -0.54
N LEU A 146 7.62 6.67 -0.41
CA LEU A 146 7.49 7.68 -1.46
C LEU A 146 8.25 7.30 -2.73
N GLY A 147 9.40 6.65 -2.58
CA GLY A 147 10.13 6.05 -3.71
C GLY A 147 9.32 4.96 -4.41
N GLY A 148 8.67 4.07 -3.66
CA GLY A 148 7.76 3.05 -4.20
C GLY A 148 6.58 3.66 -4.97
N VAL A 149 5.91 4.67 -4.41
CA VAL A 149 4.81 5.38 -5.10
C VAL A 149 5.32 6.13 -6.33
N THR A 150 6.50 6.75 -6.26
CA THR A 150 7.13 7.42 -7.42
C THR A 150 7.37 6.43 -8.56
N LEU A 151 7.87 5.22 -8.25
CA LEU A 151 8.15 4.17 -9.22
C LEU A 151 6.89 3.59 -9.87
N LEU A 152 5.68 3.86 -9.34
CA LEU A 152 4.43 3.52 -10.05
C LEU A 152 4.31 4.25 -11.38
N ALA A 153 5.01 5.36 -11.60
CA ALA A 153 5.08 6.05 -12.89
C ALA A 153 5.49 5.14 -14.05
N VAL A 154 6.26 4.07 -13.76
CA VAL A 154 6.64 3.06 -14.78
C VAL A 154 5.41 2.43 -15.43
N ARG A 155 4.29 2.32 -14.69
CA ARG A 155 3.02 1.80 -15.22
C ARG A 155 2.32 2.77 -16.19
N ALA A 156 2.82 4.00 -16.31
CA ALA A 156 2.31 5.02 -17.23
C ALA A 156 3.26 5.32 -18.40
N GLU A 157 4.38 4.60 -18.56
CA GLU A 157 5.40 4.88 -19.59
C GLU A 157 4.84 4.89 -21.04
N GLY A 158 3.77 4.13 -21.31
CA GLY A 158 3.11 4.09 -22.62
C GLY A 158 2.01 5.14 -22.83
N ASP A 159 1.68 5.94 -21.82
CA ASP A 159 0.51 6.82 -21.82
C ASP A 159 0.92 8.31 -21.59
N PRO A 160 0.97 9.14 -22.65
CA PRO A 160 1.36 10.54 -22.51
C PRO A 160 0.35 11.35 -21.69
N VAL A 161 -0.94 10.99 -21.71
CA VAL A 161 -1.98 11.70 -20.94
C VAL A 161 -1.80 11.44 -19.45
N ALA A 162 -1.50 10.19 -19.09
CA ALA A 162 -1.17 9.81 -17.72
C ALA A 162 0.09 10.53 -17.22
N LEU A 163 1.14 10.62 -18.04
CA LEU A 163 2.36 11.35 -17.70
C LEU A 163 2.11 12.85 -17.52
N VAL A 164 1.28 13.47 -18.37
CA VAL A 164 0.87 14.88 -18.21
C VAL A 164 0.08 15.07 -16.92
N ALA A 165 -0.86 14.17 -16.59
CA ALA A 165 -1.60 14.24 -15.34
C ALA A 165 -0.71 14.05 -14.10
N GLY A 166 0.28 13.16 -14.17
CA GLY A 166 1.32 13.07 -13.15
C GLY A 166 2.10 14.38 -13.03
N ALA A 167 2.52 14.97 -14.15
CA ALA A 167 3.30 16.19 -14.18
C ALA A 167 2.54 17.40 -13.61
N THR A 168 1.23 17.48 -13.85
CA THR A 168 0.38 18.51 -13.23
C THR A 168 0.26 18.31 -11.73
N ALA A 169 0.14 17.07 -11.25
CA ALA A 169 0.16 16.76 -9.82
C ALA A 169 1.50 17.13 -9.16
N PHE A 170 2.62 16.80 -9.80
CA PHE A 170 3.97 17.22 -9.37
C PHE A 170 4.08 18.73 -9.24
N ALA A 171 3.73 19.45 -10.31
CA ALA A 171 3.78 20.91 -10.34
C ALA A 171 2.88 21.51 -9.26
N GLY A 172 1.68 20.94 -9.05
CA GLY A 172 0.77 21.35 -7.99
C GLY A 172 1.40 21.26 -6.59
N VAL A 173 2.06 20.14 -6.27
CA VAL A 173 2.74 19.96 -4.98
C VAL A 173 3.93 20.92 -4.83
N VAL A 174 4.72 21.12 -5.88
CA VAL A 174 5.85 22.07 -5.86
C VAL A 174 5.37 23.50 -5.69
N LEU A 175 4.34 23.91 -6.43
CA LEU A 175 3.75 25.24 -6.34
C LEU A 175 3.12 25.48 -4.96
N ALA A 176 2.39 24.50 -4.41
CA ALA A 176 1.85 24.57 -3.06
C ALA A 176 2.97 24.70 -2.01
N SER A 177 4.06 23.92 -2.17
CA SER A 177 5.23 23.98 -1.29
C SER A 177 5.93 25.33 -1.35
N ALA A 178 5.98 25.96 -2.52
CA ALA A 178 6.58 27.28 -2.72
C ALA A 178 5.69 28.42 -2.19
N ALA A 179 4.37 28.34 -2.41
CA ALA A 179 3.41 29.37 -2.02
C ALA A 179 3.08 29.34 -0.52
N ALA A 180 3.00 28.15 0.07
CA ALA A 180 2.60 27.95 1.46
C ALA A 180 3.39 26.78 2.10
N PRO A 181 4.70 26.94 2.36
CA PRO A 181 5.56 25.87 2.84
C PRO A 181 5.10 25.29 4.18
N TYR A 182 4.61 26.12 5.10
CA TYR A 182 4.13 25.67 6.41
C TYR A 182 2.83 24.85 6.32
N VAL A 183 1.87 25.29 5.50
CA VAL A 183 0.59 24.60 5.29
C VAL A 183 0.82 23.29 4.54
N THR A 184 1.69 23.30 3.55
CA THR A 184 2.03 22.09 2.80
C THR A 184 2.79 21.10 3.68
N GLY A 185 3.78 21.57 4.44
CA GLY A 185 4.50 20.74 5.41
C GLY A 185 3.58 20.12 6.45
N SER A 186 2.63 20.89 7.01
CA SER A 186 1.66 20.35 7.97
C SER A 186 0.70 19.35 7.33
N ALA A 187 0.21 19.60 6.12
CA ALA A 187 -0.65 18.67 5.39
C ALA A 187 0.09 17.35 5.07
N LEU A 188 1.35 17.41 4.63
CA LEU A 188 2.18 16.22 4.38
C LEU A 188 2.45 15.43 5.66
N LEU A 189 2.70 16.11 6.77
CA LEU A 189 2.97 15.47 8.06
C LEU A 189 1.70 14.85 8.67
N VAL A 190 0.58 15.57 8.68
CA VAL A 190 -0.64 15.11 9.37
C VAL A 190 -1.47 14.20 8.46
N GLY A 191 -1.69 14.61 7.21
CA GLY A 191 -2.50 13.86 6.26
C GLY A 191 -1.81 12.59 5.81
N PHE A 192 -0.53 12.69 5.47
CA PHE A 192 0.22 11.61 4.82
C PHE A 192 1.32 10.99 5.69
N ALA A 193 1.47 11.43 6.94
CA ALA A 193 2.45 10.92 7.90
C ALA A 193 3.91 10.98 7.40
N ILE A 194 4.22 11.90 6.48
CA ILE A 194 5.56 12.04 5.89
C ILE A 194 6.47 12.72 6.91
N VAL A 195 7.53 12.02 7.34
CA VAL A 195 8.49 12.53 8.33
C VAL A 195 9.90 12.52 7.76
N GLY A 196 10.59 13.66 7.87
CA GLY A 196 12.02 13.79 7.53
C GLY A 196 12.36 13.55 6.05
N SER A 197 11.37 13.63 5.16
CA SER A 197 11.55 13.43 3.72
C SER A 197 11.49 14.78 2.97
N PRO A 198 12.29 14.97 1.91
CA PRO A 198 12.24 16.19 1.11
C PRO A 198 10.86 16.38 0.44
N HIS A 199 10.34 17.62 0.39
CA HIS A 199 9.07 17.92 -0.29
C HIS A 199 9.07 17.51 -1.77
N LEU A 200 10.24 17.55 -2.42
CA LEU A 200 10.41 17.08 -3.80
C LEU A 200 10.09 15.59 -3.94
N LEU A 201 10.42 14.77 -2.94
CA LEU A 201 10.12 13.34 -2.97
C LEU A 201 8.61 13.09 -2.81
N ALA A 202 7.92 13.93 -2.04
CA ALA A 202 6.46 13.88 -1.97
C ALA A 202 5.82 14.30 -3.31
N ALA A 203 6.39 15.30 -3.99
CA ALA A 203 5.94 15.71 -5.32
C ALA A 203 6.15 14.60 -6.36
N THR A 204 7.28 13.88 -6.34
CA THR A 204 7.50 12.74 -7.25
C THR A 204 6.60 11.55 -6.92
N ALA A 205 6.24 11.34 -5.66
CA ALA A 205 5.24 10.35 -5.28
C ALA A 205 3.85 10.74 -5.83
N ALA A 206 3.45 12.02 -5.73
CA ALA A 206 2.21 12.51 -6.33
C ALA A 206 2.20 12.32 -7.86
N PHE A 207 3.33 12.58 -8.53
CA PHE A 207 3.52 12.27 -9.95
C PHE A 207 3.23 10.80 -10.26
N GLY A 208 3.95 9.87 -9.61
CA GLY A 208 3.86 8.44 -9.91
C GLY A 208 2.49 7.86 -9.58
N GLY A 209 1.91 8.26 -8.45
CA GLY A 209 0.59 7.82 -8.02
C GLY A 209 -0.54 8.29 -8.96
N VAL A 210 -0.54 9.57 -9.34
CA VAL A 210 -1.56 10.13 -10.26
C VAL A 210 -1.38 9.58 -11.67
N ALA A 211 -0.13 9.49 -12.17
CA ALA A 211 0.13 8.90 -13.47
C ALA A 211 -0.36 7.44 -13.54
N ALA A 212 -0.02 6.61 -12.55
CA ALA A 212 -0.50 5.23 -12.51
C ALA A 212 -2.03 5.12 -12.39
N ALA A 213 -2.66 6.01 -11.62
CA ALA A 213 -4.12 6.03 -11.50
C ALA A 213 -4.81 6.35 -12.83
N VAL A 214 -4.31 7.38 -13.53
CA VAL A 214 -4.86 7.79 -14.84
C VAL A 214 -4.59 6.73 -15.91
N ALA A 215 -3.39 6.14 -15.95
CA ALA A 215 -3.07 5.05 -16.85
C ALA A 215 -4.02 3.86 -16.63
N GLY A 216 -4.23 3.43 -15.38
CA GLY A 216 -5.17 2.35 -15.05
C GLY A 216 -6.60 2.66 -15.48
N LEU A 217 -7.09 3.90 -15.30
CA LEU A 217 -8.41 4.31 -15.78
C LEU A 217 -8.52 4.28 -17.31
N ARG A 218 -7.48 4.68 -18.03
CA ARG A 218 -7.47 4.72 -19.50
C ARG A 218 -7.35 3.34 -20.13
N GLU A 219 -6.61 2.44 -19.50
CA GLU A 219 -6.45 1.04 -19.93
C GLU A 219 -7.63 0.15 -19.48
N GLY A 220 -8.53 0.67 -18.65
CA GLY A 220 -9.64 -0.09 -18.06
C GLY A 220 -9.21 -1.03 -16.92
N ASP A 221 -7.97 -0.92 -16.44
CA ASP A 221 -7.48 -1.62 -15.26
C ASP A 221 -7.90 -0.90 -13.97
N ALA A 222 -9.13 -1.19 -13.54
CA ALA A 222 -9.68 -0.66 -12.31
C ALA A 222 -8.85 -1.03 -11.06
N ARG A 223 -8.08 -2.14 -11.08
CA ARG A 223 -7.27 -2.57 -9.92
C ARG A 223 -6.06 -1.67 -9.76
N LEU A 224 -5.34 -1.41 -10.86
CA LEU A 224 -4.23 -0.47 -10.86
C LEU A 224 -4.70 0.92 -10.44
N ALA A 225 -5.82 1.40 -11.00
CA ALA A 225 -6.36 2.71 -10.67
C ALA A 225 -6.70 2.84 -9.17
N ILE A 226 -7.46 1.88 -8.63
CA ILE A 226 -7.84 1.86 -7.20
C ILE A 226 -6.61 1.69 -6.31
N GLY A 227 -5.67 0.83 -6.70
CA GLY A 227 -4.44 0.57 -5.95
C GLY A 227 -3.55 1.81 -5.84
N ALA A 228 -3.33 2.52 -6.95
CA ALA A 228 -2.58 3.75 -6.99
C ALA A 228 -3.25 4.86 -6.16
N VAL A 229 -4.56 5.03 -6.30
CA VAL A 229 -5.34 6.00 -5.49
C VAL A 229 -5.25 5.66 -4.00
N LEU A 230 -5.40 4.38 -3.63
CA LEU A 230 -5.24 3.92 -2.24
C LEU A 230 -3.86 4.25 -1.68
N LEU A 231 -2.80 3.99 -2.44
CA LEU A 231 -1.43 4.28 -2.01
C LEU A 231 -1.22 5.79 -1.79
N VAL A 232 -1.71 6.63 -2.70
CA VAL A 232 -1.62 8.09 -2.55
C VAL A 232 -2.39 8.55 -1.32
N LEU A 233 -3.65 8.10 -1.15
CA LEU A 233 -4.53 8.56 -0.07
C LEU A 233 -4.12 8.03 1.31
N ALA A 234 -3.59 6.81 1.39
CA ALA A 234 -3.15 6.20 2.65
C ALA A 234 -1.92 6.89 3.23
N GLY A 235 -1.05 7.44 2.37
CA GLY A 235 0.22 8.04 2.78
C GLY A 235 1.18 7.03 3.41
N VAL A 236 2.19 7.52 4.11
CA VAL A 236 3.20 6.69 4.76
C VAL A 236 2.52 5.81 5.83
N PRO A 237 2.80 4.50 5.87
CA PRO A 237 2.13 3.53 6.75
C PRO A 237 2.58 3.62 8.22
N ALA A 238 2.42 4.80 8.84
CA ALA A 238 2.79 5.07 10.24
C ALA A 238 1.74 4.57 11.25
N THR A 239 0.66 3.93 10.81
CA THR A 239 -0.34 3.32 11.69
C THR A 239 -0.75 1.96 11.11
N PRO A 240 -1.22 1.02 11.94
CA PRO A 240 -1.66 -0.30 11.45
C PRO A 240 -2.74 -0.20 10.37
N GLY A 241 -3.70 0.71 10.54
CA GLY A 241 -4.75 0.96 9.54
C GLY A 241 -4.18 1.46 8.21
N ALA A 242 -3.29 2.46 8.25
CA ALA A 242 -2.62 2.95 7.04
C ALA A 242 -1.76 1.85 6.38
N ALA A 243 -1.05 1.05 7.18
CA ALA A 243 -0.27 -0.07 6.69
C ALA A 243 -1.13 -1.11 5.96
N THR A 244 -2.33 -1.44 6.48
CA THR A 244 -3.26 -2.32 5.76
C THR A 244 -3.79 -1.71 4.47
N ALA A 245 -4.10 -0.42 4.45
CA ALA A 245 -4.52 0.28 3.24
C ALA A 245 -3.39 0.29 2.18
N VAL A 246 -2.14 0.48 2.61
CA VAL A 246 -0.95 0.41 1.76
C VAL A 246 -0.73 -1.01 1.24
N CYS A 247 -0.85 -2.05 2.07
CA CYS A 247 -0.76 -3.45 1.63
C CYS A 247 -1.86 -3.79 0.61
N LEU A 248 -3.08 -3.30 0.82
CA LEU A 248 -4.18 -3.45 -0.14
C LEU A 248 -3.90 -2.70 -1.44
N GLY A 249 -3.47 -1.44 -1.36
CA GLY A 249 -3.14 -0.63 -2.53
C GLY A 249 -2.00 -1.25 -3.34
N ALA A 250 -0.95 -1.72 -2.67
CA ALA A 250 0.15 -2.45 -3.27
C ALA A 250 -0.34 -3.74 -3.92
N ALA A 251 -1.13 -4.57 -3.22
CA ALA A 251 -1.69 -5.79 -3.79
C ALA A 251 -2.52 -5.53 -5.05
N LEU A 252 -3.33 -4.47 -5.09
CA LEU A 252 -4.13 -4.11 -6.27
C LEU A 252 -3.29 -3.53 -7.40
N ALA A 253 -2.22 -2.79 -7.09
CA ALA A 253 -1.33 -2.19 -8.08
C ALA A 253 -0.31 -3.19 -8.66
N THR A 254 0.03 -4.24 -7.90
CA THR A 254 1.11 -5.16 -8.22
C THR A 254 0.71 -6.62 -8.29
N LEU A 255 -0.55 -7.04 -8.14
CA LEU A 255 -0.95 -8.44 -8.34
C LEU A 255 -2.03 -8.54 -9.41
N ASP A 256 -1.83 -9.44 -10.37
CA ASP A 256 -2.78 -9.65 -11.46
C ASP A 256 -3.84 -10.66 -11.00
N ALA A 257 -5.04 -10.58 -11.61
CA ALA A 257 -6.10 -11.55 -11.35
C ALA A 257 -5.65 -13.00 -11.62
N GLU A 258 -4.88 -13.19 -12.69
CA GLU A 258 -4.38 -14.48 -13.13
C GLU A 258 -3.31 -15.04 -12.17
N GLU A 259 -2.49 -14.17 -11.57
CA GLU A 259 -1.47 -14.55 -10.57
C GLU A 259 -2.12 -15.03 -9.27
N LEU A 260 -3.24 -14.43 -8.87
CA LEU A 260 -4.04 -14.82 -7.70
C LEU A 260 -4.78 -16.15 -7.92
N SER A 261 -5.19 -16.41 -9.17
CA SER A 261 -5.97 -17.61 -9.56
C SER A 261 -5.08 -18.80 -9.96
N GLY A 262 -3.75 -18.68 -9.80
CA GLY A 262 -2.81 -19.78 -10.08
C GLY A 262 -2.53 -20.07 -11.57
N GLY A 263 -2.88 -19.15 -12.49
CA GLY A 263 -2.91 -19.40 -13.94
C GLY A 263 -1.56 -19.56 -14.65
N ARG A 264 -0.41 -19.37 -13.98
CA ARG A 264 0.91 -19.54 -14.59
C ARG A 264 1.72 -20.64 -13.89
N GLY A 265 1.60 -21.85 -14.44
CA GLY A 265 2.68 -22.85 -14.43
C GLY A 265 3.11 -23.39 -13.07
N ALA A 266 2.18 -23.80 -12.21
CA ALA A 266 2.55 -24.75 -11.17
C ALA A 266 2.72 -26.14 -11.82
N PRO A 267 3.94 -26.73 -11.84
CA PRO A 267 4.09 -28.17 -11.99
C PRO A 267 3.48 -28.82 -10.74
N ASP A 268 2.19 -29.09 -10.79
CA ASP A 268 1.49 -29.77 -9.72
C ASP A 268 1.74 -31.28 -9.84
N SER A 269 2.18 -31.86 -8.73
CA SER A 269 2.49 -33.27 -8.50
C SER A 269 3.74 -33.83 -9.22
N ALA A 270 4.84 -33.91 -8.45
CA ALA A 270 5.63 -35.13 -8.48
C ALA A 270 4.66 -36.27 -8.15
N GLY A 271 4.13 -36.91 -9.18
CA GLY A 271 3.25 -38.06 -9.03
C GLY A 271 3.92 -39.09 -8.13
N PRO A 272 3.15 -39.84 -7.32
CA PRO A 272 3.72 -40.93 -6.53
C PRO A 272 4.51 -41.80 -7.50
N THR A 273 5.83 -41.87 -7.33
CA THR A 273 6.67 -42.83 -8.02
C THR A 273 6.05 -44.17 -7.76
N THR A 274 5.33 -44.69 -8.75
CA THR A 274 4.77 -46.02 -8.76
C THR A 274 5.97 -46.93 -8.64
N GLU A 275 6.20 -47.38 -7.41
CA GLU A 275 7.14 -48.41 -7.05
C GLU A 275 6.77 -49.61 -7.92
N LYS A 276 7.54 -49.79 -9.01
CA LYS A 276 7.42 -50.96 -9.86
C LYS A 276 7.70 -52.16 -8.97
N GLY A 277 6.65 -52.87 -8.60
CA GLY A 277 6.74 -54.20 -8.04
C GLY A 277 7.61 -55.04 -8.93
N VAL A 278 8.82 -55.32 -8.46
CA VAL A 278 9.68 -56.37 -8.99
C VAL A 278 9.07 -57.68 -8.52
N SER A 279 8.38 -58.35 -9.43
CA SER A 279 7.96 -59.74 -9.27
C SER A 279 8.59 -60.59 -10.37
N ALA A 280 9.13 -61.72 -9.93
CA ALA A 280 9.50 -62.93 -10.65
C ALA A 280 10.76 -62.91 -11.54
N ARG A 281 11.84 -63.53 -11.02
CA ARG A 281 12.34 -64.82 -11.52
C ARG A 281 13.03 -65.59 -10.40
#